data_AF-A0A0F9FSW7-F1
#
_entry.id   AF-A0A0F9FSW7-F1
#
_cell.length_a   1.000
_cell.length_b   1.000
_cell.length_c   1.000
_cell.angle_alpha   90.00
_cell.angle_beta   90.00
_cell.angle_gamma   90.00
#
_symmetry.space_group_name_H-M   'P 1'
#
loop_
_entity.id
_entity.type
_entity.pdbx_description
1 polymer ?
#
loop_
_entity_poly.entity_id
_entity_poly.type
_entity_poly.pdbx_seq_one_letter_code
_entity_poly.pdbx_strand_id
1 'polypeptide(L)'
;MGRPQLKIDPRQVEEAIAQGNTVAGTAHIVGCGKSLLETRFHASIEKGRDRRNSSLQKKQFDMAVDGNATMLIWLGKQWLRQADKQEVTATTP
;
A
#
# COMPACT_ATOMS: atom_id res chain seq x y z
N MET A 1 -33.88 -14.32 14.30
CA MET A 1 -33.60 -12.90 14.57
C MET A 1 -32.20 -12.57 14.06
N GLY A 2 -32.06 -11.70 13.06
CA GLY A 2 -30.74 -11.32 12.52
C GLY A 2 -30.05 -10.24 13.37
N ARG A 3 -28.72 -10.30 13.47
CA ARG A 3 -27.93 -9.27 14.16
C ARG A 3 -28.16 -7.90 13.49
N PRO A 4 -28.43 -6.82 14.25
CA PRO A 4 -28.57 -5.48 13.69
C PRO A 4 -27.37 -5.10 12.82
N GLN A 5 -27.63 -4.54 11.63
CA GLN A 5 -26.56 -4.10 10.76
C GLN A 5 -25.95 -2.80 11.29
N LEU A 6 -24.64 -2.83 11.57
CA LEU A 6 -23.88 -1.64 11.90
C LEU A 6 -23.81 -0.73 10.67
N LYS A 7 -24.24 0.53 10.81
CA LYS A 7 -24.15 1.54 9.76
C LYS A 7 -22.73 2.10 9.73
N ILE A 8 -21.93 1.62 8.79
CA ILE A 8 -20.58 2.13 8.51
C ILE A 8 -20.63 2.81 7.15
N ASP A 9 -20.07 4.02 7.04
CA ASP A 9 -19.90 4.69 5.75
C ASP A 9 -18.72 4.05 4.99
N PRO A 10 -18.95 3.44 3.81
CA PRO A 10 -17.87 2.89 2.99
C PRO A 10 -16.79 3.91 2.62
N ARG A 11 -17.13 5.21 2.53
CA ARG A 11 -16.17 6.26 2.22
C ARG A 11 -15.16 6.48 3.34
N GLN A 12 -15.58 6.38 4.60
CA GLN A 12 -14.67 6.48 5.74
C GLN A 12 -13.65 5.34 5.74
N VAL A 13 -14.07 4.13 5.37
CA VAL A 13 -13.17 2.98 5.22
C VAL A 13 -12.16 3.22 4.09
N GLU A 14 -12.63 3.66 2.92
CA GLU A 14 -11.76 3.97 1.78
C GLU A 14 -10.72 5.05 2.14
N GLU A 15 -11.16 6.15 2.74
CA GLU A 15 -10.30 7.29 3.06
C GLU A 15 -9.25 6.93 4.12
N ALA A 16 -9.63 6.19 5.17
CA ALA A 16 -8.70 5.73 6.18
C ALA A 16 -7.60 4.83 5.58
N ILE A 17 -7.97 3.89 4.69
CA ILE A 17 -7.01 3.02 4.01
C ILE A 17 -6.14 3.83 3.03
N ALA A 18 -6.72 4.80 2.31
CA ALA A 18 -6.00 5.68 1.39
C ALA A 18 -4.91 6.50 2.10
N GLN A 19 -5.15 6.89 3.35
CA GLN A 19 -4.17 7.57 4.22
C GLN A 19 -3.05 6.66 4.73
N GLY A 20 -3.16 5.34 4.54
CA GLY A 20 -2.15 4.37 4.95
C GLY A 20 -2.49 3.55 6.19
N ASN A 21 -3.70 3.69 6.75
CA ASN A 21 -4.10 2.85 7.87
C ASN A 21 -4.21 1.37 7.46
N THR A 22 -3.98 0.48 8.42
CA THR A 22 -4.23 -0.95 8.22
C THR A 22 -5.72 -1.25 8.29
N VAL A 23 -6.16 -2.40 7.78
CA VAL A 23 -7.57 -2.83 7.89
C VAL A 23 -7.96 -3.01 9.36
N ALA A 24 -7.06 -3.52 10.21
CA ALA A 24 -7.29 -3.64 11.65
C ALA A 24 -7.43 -2.25 12.31
N GLY A 25 -6.52 -1.32 12.02
CA GLY A 25 -6.61 0.06 12.53
C GLY A 25 -7.89 0.76 12.08
N THR A 26 -8.27 0.57 10.80
CA THR A 26 -9.52 1.11 10.26
C THR A 26 -10.73 0.52 10.99
N ALA A 27 -10.73 -0.77 11.30
CA ALA A 27 -11.80 -1.42 12.07
C ALA A 27 -11.95 -0.81 13.47
N HIS A 28 -10.85 -0.47 14.14
CA HIS A 28 -10.88 0.25 15.41
C HIS A 28 -11.46 1.67 15.25
N ILE A 29 -11.07 2.40 14.20
CA ILE A 29 -11.57 3.76 13.91
C ILE A 29 -13.09 3.76 13.67
N VAL A 30 -13.59 2.82 12.87
CA VAL A 30 -15.03 2.74 12.54
C VAL A 30 -15.85 1.93 13.55
N GLY A 31 -15.23 1.43 14.63
CA GLY A 31 -15.89 0.72 15.71
C GLY A 31 -16.49 -0.64 15.30
N CYS A 32 -15.81 -1.39 14.43
CA CYS A 32 -16.29 -2.69 13.96
C CYS A 32 -15.23 -3.79 14.04
N GLY A 33 -15.64 -5.03 13.85
CA GLY A 33 -14.72 -6.16 13.78
C GLY A 33 -14.00 -6.21 12.43
N LYS A 34 -12.69 -6.52 12.43
CA LYS A 34 -11.87 -6.65 11.21
C LYS A 34 -12.52 -7.55 10.14
N SER A 35 -13.06 -8.70 10.54
CA SER A 35 -13.72 -9.65 9.63
C SER A 35 -14.93 -9.03 8.90
N LEU A 36 -15.63 -8.09 9.53
CA LEU A 36 -16.74 -7.36 8.89
C LEU A 36 -16.23 -6.46 7.76
N LEU A 37 -15.10 -5.77 7.95
CA LEU A 37 -14.49 -4.94 6.90
C LEU A 37 -14.03 -5.80 5.72
N GLU A 38 -13.35 -6.91 5.99
CA GLU A 38 -12.81 -7.79 4.95
C GLU A 38 -13.91 -8.42 4.10
N THR A 39 -15.07 -8.71 4.69
CA THR A 39 -16.19 -9.34 3.98
C THR A 39 -17.10 -8.33 3.28
N ARG A 40 -17.46 -7.22 3.95
CA ARG A 40 -18.49 -6.30 3.45
C ARG A 40 -17.96 -5.04 2.78
N PHE A 41 -16.71 -4.67 3.06
CA PHE A 41 -16.11 -3.42 2.59
C PHE A 41 -14.85 -3.65 1.75
N HIS A 42 -14.69 -4.86 1.18
CA HIS A 42 -13.56 -5.24 0.34
C HIS A 42 -13.29 -4.22 -0.77
N ALA A 43 -14.33 -3.83 -1.52
CA ALA A 43 -14.20 -2.86 -2.61
C ALA A 43 -13.68 -1.49 -2.13
N SER A 44 -14.15 -1.01 -0.97
CA SER A 44 -13.65 0.24 -0.37
C SER A 44 -12.20 0.12 0.08
N ILE A 45 -11.81 -1.04 0.62
CA ILE A 45 -10.42 -1.30 1.02
C ILE A 45 -9.51 -1.34 -0.20
N GLU A 46 -9.89 -2.05 -1.26
CA GLU A 46 -9.11 -2.11 -2.51
C GLU A 46 -8.94 -0.74 -3.13
N LYS A 47 -10.04 0.01 -3.29
CA LYS A 47 -9.98 1.37 -3.81
C LYS A 47 -9.10 2.30 -2.96
N GLY A 48 -9.16 2.16 -1.63
CA GLY A 48 -8.27 2.88 -0.73
C GLY A 48 -6.80 2.49 -0.94
N ARG A 49 -6.49 1.19 -1.10
CA ARG A 49 -5.13 0.69 -1.37
C ARG A 49 -4.59 1.22 -2.69
N ASP A 50 -5.41 1.23 -3.73
CA ASP A 50 -5.03 1.77 -5.04
C ASP A 50 -4.70 3.25 -4.93
N ARG A 51 -5.59 4.05 -4.31
CA ARG A 51 -5.34 5.48 -4.06
C ARG A 51 -4.05 5.73 -3.28
N ARG A 52 -3.83 4.96 -2.21
CA ARG A 52 -2.60 5.03 -1.40
C ARG A 52 -1.36 4.73 -2.23
N ASN A 53 -1.38 3.62 -2.96
CA ASN A 53 -0.24 3.14 -3.73
C ASN A 53 0.09 4.11 -4.87
N SER A 54 -0.91 4.60 -5.61
CA SER A 54 -0.71 5.62 -6.65
C SER A 54 -0.15 6.93 -6.08
N SER A 55 -0.62 7.36 -4.91
CA SER A 55 -0.12 8.58 -4.25
C SER A 55 1.34 8.42 -3.80
N LEU A 56 1.69 7.26 -3.24
CA LEU A 56 3.06 6.94 -2.86
C LEU A 56 3.98 6.86 -4.08
N GLN A 57 3.54 6.16 -5.13
CA GLN A 57 4.26 6.02 -6.40
C GLN A 57 4.54 7.38 -7.03
N LYS A 58 3.55 8.29 -7.05
CA LYS A 58 3.73 9.65 -7.52
C LYS A 58 4.84 10.36 -6.75
N LYS A 59 4.80 10.33 -5.41
CA LYS A 59 5.82 10.96 -4.57
C LYS A 59 7.21 10.37 -4.77
N GLN A 60 7.31 9.05 -4.93
CA GLN A 60 8.56 8.37 -5.25
C GLN A 60 9.11 8.85 -6.59
N PHE A 61 8.27 8.98 -7.62
CA PHE A 61 8.68 9.47 -8.93
C PHE A 61 9.13 10.94 -8.87
N ASP A 62 8.34 11.80 -8.23
CA ASP A 62 8.67 13.22 -8.06
C ASP A 62 10.02 13.38 -7.33
N MET A 63 10.27 12.58 -6.27
CA MET A 63 11.55 12.56 -5.55
C MET A 63 12.73 12.05 -6.40
N ALA A 64 12.50 11.07 -7.27
CA ALA A 64 13.53 10.58 -8.19
C ALA A 64 13.93 11.64 -9.21
N VAL A 65 12.93 12.35 -9.78
CA VAL A 65 13.15 13.43 -10.74
C VAL A 65 13.88 14.62 -10.11
N ASP A 66 13.64 14.90 -8.83
CA ASP A 66 14.34 15.94 -8.06
C ASP A 66 15.81 15.59 -7.75
N GLY A 67 16.30 14.43 -8.20
CA GLY A 67 17.70 14.03 -8.11
C GLY A 67 18.03 13.06 -6.98
N ASN A 68 17.04 12.43 -6.34
CA ASN A 68 17.31 11.37 -5.36
C ASN A 68 17.85 10.11 -6.06
N ALA A 69 19.18 9.93 -6.02
CA ALA A 69 19.87 8.81 -6.63
C ALA A 69 19.37 7.44 -6.13
N THR A 70 19.07 7.30 -4.85
CA THR A 70 18.54 6.07 -4.27
C THR A 70 17.19 5.71 -4.88
N MET A 71 16.31 6.69 -5.06
CA MET A 71 15.00 6.47 -5.66
C MET A 71 15.08 6.17 -7.16
N LEU A 72 16.01 6.81 -7.88
CA LEU A 72 16.33 6.49 -9.27
C LEU A 72 16.77 5.02 -9.43
N ILE A 73 17.69 4.56 -8.57
CA ILE A 73 18.14 3.15 -8.57
C ILE A 73 16.97 2.22 -8.21
N TRP A 74 16.18 2.56 -7.18
CA TRP A 74 15.06 1.73 -6.75
C TRP A 74 14.00 1.57 -7.84
N LEU A 75 13.56 2.67 -8.46
CA LEU A 75 12.60 2.63 -9.58
C LEU A 75 13.19 1.93 -10.81
N GLY A 76 14.48 2.13 -11.10
CA GLY A 76 15.18 1.41 -12.17
C GLY A 76 15.14 -0.11 -11.98
N LYS A 77 15.36 -0.59 -10.76
CA LYS A 77 15.22 -2.01 -10.43
C LYS A 77 13.78 -2.50 -10.55
N GLN A 78 12.82 -1.75 -10.01
CA GLN A 78 11.41 -2.18 -9.97
C GLN A 78 10.74 -2.19 -11.36
N TRP A 79 10.92 -1.13 -12.15
CA TRP A 79 10.16 -0.94 -13.41
C TRP A 79 10.97 -1.22 -14.66
N LEU A 80 12.28 -0.99 -14.63
CA LEU A 80 13.17 -1.21 -15.78
C LEU A 80 13.91 -2.54 -15.70
N ARG A 81 13.63 -3.37 -14.68
CA ARG A 81 14.26 -4.68 -14.45
C ARG A 81 15.79 -4.63 -14.41
N GLN A 82 16.34 -3.50 -13.94
CA GLN A 82 17.78 -3.40 -13.70
C GLN A 82 18.17 -4.32 -12.54
N ALA A 83 19.35 -4.93 -12.63
CA ALA A 83 19.89 -5.83 -11.61
C ALA A 83 21.36 -5.50 -11.38
N ASP A 84 21.81 -5.65 -10.13
CA ASP A 84 23.23 -5.55 -9.81
C ASP A 84 23.91 -6.85 -10.26
N LYS A 85 25.04 -6.71 -10.97
CA LYS A 85 25.91 -7.85 -11.25
C LYS A 85 26.92 -7.98 -10.11
N GLN A 86 26.97 -9.14 -9.47
CA GLN A 86 28.04 -9.49 -8.53
C GLN A 86 29.02 -10.40 -9.27
N GLU A 87 30.26 -9.93 -9.45
CA GLU A 87 31.36 -10.78 -9.91
C GLU A 87 31.98 -11.46 -8.69
N VAL A 88 31.91 -12.80 -8.65
CA VAL A 88 32.52 -13.60 -7.58
C VAL A 88 33.83 -14.17 -8.10
N THR A 89 34.95 -13.59 -7.67
CA THR A 89 36.28 -14.15 -7.93
C THR A 89 36.57 -15.25 -6.91
N ALA A 90 36.35 -16.50 -7.31
CA ALA A 90 36.76 -17.65 -6.51
C ALA A 90 38.29 -17.72 -6.47
N THR A 91 38.89 -17.45 -5.32
CA THR A 91 40.31 -17.73 -5.08
C THR A 91 40.41 -19.17 -4.58
N THR A 92 40.86 -20.08 -5.42
CA THR A 92 41.17 -21.47 -5.03
C THR A 92 42.44 -21.48 -4.15
N PRO A 93 42.44 -22.22 -3.02
CA PRO A 93 43.59 -22.30 -2.12
C PRO A 93 44.79 -23.05 -2.73
#